data_AF-A0A6G8P0F6-F1
#
_entry.id   AF-A0A6G8P0F6-F1
#
_cell.length_a   1.000
_cell.length_b   1.000
_cell.length_c   1.000
_cell.angle_alpha   90.00
_cell.angle_beta   90.00
_cell.angle_gamma   90.00
#
_symmetry.space_group_name_H-M   'P 1'
#
loop_
_entity.id
_entity.type
_entity.pdbx_description
1 polymer ?
#
loop_
_entity_poly.entity_id
_entity_poly.type
_entity_poly.pdbx_seq_one_letter_code
_entity_poly.pdbx_strand_id
1 'polypeptide(L)'
;MEQTTFEMVPENVRRAVAFALGRLTEVRDGITRAADFEKRFGQAGRYQADTFVNRRREIQSAHATLAEFRKLAPSHGVEPEAFIGVLGGEPDLTPSSEAQAWLDDPRGPVIGRTAS
;
A
#
# COMPACT_ATOMS: atom_id res chain seq x y z
N MET A 1 -8.11 4.84 34.94
CA MET A 1 -7.98 5.83 33.86
C MET A 1 -7.21 5.14 32.75
N GLU A 2 -7.91 4.60 31.75
CA GLU A 2 -7.28 4.15 30.51
C GLU A 2 -6.75 5.40 29.81
N GLN A 3 -5.43 5.61 29.80
CA GLN A 3 -4.87 6.50 28.80
C GLN A 3 -5.12 5.81 27.46
N THR A 4 -5.86 6.47 26.58
CA THR A 4 -6.09 5.98 25.23
C THR A 4 -4.72 5.68 24.61
N THR A 5 -4.52 4.49 24.04
CA THR A 5 -3.26 4.01 23.43
C THR A 5 -2.60 5.06 22.51
N PHE A 6 -3.43 5.94 21.96
CA PHE A 6 -3.04 7.09 21.16
C PHE A 6 -2.20 8.14 21.90
N GLU A 7 -2.51 8.46 23.16
CA GLU A 7 -1.80 9.48 23.94
C GLU A 7 -0.42 9.00 24.42
N MET A 8 -0.25 7.69 24.57
CA MET A 8 1.03 7.05 24.97
C MET A 8 2.09 7.11 23.86
N VAL A 9 1.68 7.21 22.60
CA VAL A 9 2.61 7.29 21.46
C VAL A 9 3.12 8.73 21.30
N PRO A 10 4.44 8.98 21.29
CA PRO A 10 4.98 10.32 21.07
C PRO A 10 4.49 10.96 19.76
N GLU A 11 4.25 12.27 19.77
CA GLU A 11 3.68 13.00 18.62
C GLU A 11 4.47 12.81 17.32
N ASN A 12 5.80 12.78 17.39
CA ASN A 12 6.66 12.52 16.24
C ASN A 12 6.45 11.11 15.67
N VAL A 13 6.23 10.11 16.52
CA VAL A 13 5.95 8.73 16.10
C VAL A 13 4.56 8.65 15.49
N ARG A 14 3.55 9.29 16.10
CA ARG A 14 2.18 9.37 15.54
C ARG A 14 2.20 9.96 14.13
N ARG A 15 2.90 11.08 13.94
CA ARG A 15 3.05 11.73 12.63
C ARG A 15 3.76 10.83 11.61
N ALA A 16 4.80 10.12 12.02
CA ALA A 16 5.52 9.21 11.14
C ALA A 16 4.63 8.05 10.67
N VAL A 17 3.87 7.43 11.58
CA VAL A 17 2.91 6.36 11.25
C VAL A 17 1.79 6.90 10.36
N ALA A 18 1.17 8.02 10.71
CA ALA A 18 0.12 8.65 9.92
C ALA A 18 0.62 9.03 8.51
N PHE A 19 1.85 9.53 8.39
CA PHE A 19 2.48 9.84 7.11
C PHE A 19 2.72 8.58 6.28
N ALA A 20 3.22 7.50 6.88
CA ALA A 20 3.41 6.23 6.19
C ALA A 20 2.08 5.65 5.66
N LEU A 21 1.03 5.66 6.48
CA LEU A 21 -0.31 5.24 6.06
C LEU A 21 -0.86 6.12 4.94
N GLY A 22 -0.72 7.45 5.05
CA GLY A 22 -1.12 8.38 4.00
C GLY A 22 -0.43 8.09 2.66
N ARG A 23 0.86 7.74 2.68
CA ARG A 23 1.59 7.33 1.47
C ARG A 23 1.04 6.06 0.84
N LEU A 24 0.73 5.04 1.64
CA LEU A 24 0.12 3.82 1.12
C LEU A 24 -1.27 4.12 0.52
N THR A 25 -2.06 4.98 1.15
CA THR A 25 -3.37 5.40 0.64
C THR A 25 -3.27 6.13 -0.70
N GLU A 26 -2.33 7.07 -0.83
CA GLU A 26 -2.08 7.76 -2.11
C GLU A 26 -1.70 6.78 -3.23
N VAL A 27 -0.90 5.76 -2.91
CA VAL A 27 -0.52 4.71 -3.85
C VAL A 27 -1.75 3.88 -4.25
N ARG A 28 -2.55 3.42 -3.28
CA ARG A 28 -3.81 2.70 -3.52
C ARG A 28 -4.75 3.48 -4.43
N ASP A 29 -4.87 4.79 -4.22
CA ASP A 29 -5.72 5.65 -5.05
C ASP A 29 -5.14 5.85 -6.45
N GLY A 30 -3.81 5.88 -6.59
CA GLY A 30 -3.13 5.87 -7.89
C GLY A 30 -3.42 4.59 -8.67
N ILE A 31 -3.29 3.43 -8.02
CA ILE A 31 -3.59 2.11 -8.56
C ILE A 31 -5.04 2.01 -9.03
N THR A 32 -5.98 2.45 -8.18
CA THR A 32 -7.42 2.41 -8.50
C THR A 32 -7.73 3.28 -9.72
N ARG A 33 -7.17 4.50 -9.77
CA ARG A 33 -7.33 5.40 -10.91
C ARG A 33 -6.74 4.85 -12.20
N ALA A 34 -5.58 4.19 -12.12
CA ALA A 34 -4.98 3.52 -13.28
C ALA A 34 -5.89 2.40 -13.79
N ALA A 35 -6.39 1.53 -12.91
CA ALA A 35 -7.30 0.45 -13.28
C ALA A 35 -8.61 0.97 -13.92
N ASP A 36 -9.18 2.07 -13.39
CA ASP A 36 -10.38 2.68 -13.96
C ASP A 36 -10.14 3.34 -15.32
N PHE A 37 -8.94 3.89 -15.55
CA PHE A 37 -8.54 4.40 -16.85
C PHE A 37 -8.41 3.23 -17.86
N GLU A 38 -7.74 2.16 -17.49
CA GLU A 38 -7.54 0.97 -18.33
C GLU A 38 -8.85 0.34 -18.79
N LYS A 39 -9.84 0.22 -17.90
CA LYS A 39 -11.18 -0.27 -18.23
C LYS A 39 -11.85 0.55 -19.34
N ARG A 40 -11.57 1.85 -19.44
CA ARG A 40 -12.15 2.74 -20.45
C ARG A 40 -11.47 2.63 -21.81
N PHE A 41 -10.18 2.27 -21.86
CA PHE A 41 -9.36 2.31 -23.08
C PHE A 41 -8.89 0.94 -23.58
N GLY A 42 -9.25 -0.15 -22.87
CA GLY A 42 -9.04 -1.53 -23.35
C GLY A 42 -7.60 -2.06 -23.21
N GLN A 43 -6.78 -1.47 -22.34
CA GLN A 43 -5.44 -1.98 -22.00
C GLN A 43 -5.37 -2.33 -20.51
N ALA A 44 -5.73 -3.54 -20.13
CA ALA A 44 -5.77 -3.93 -18.72
C ALA A 44 -4.37 -4.17 -18.12
N GLY A 45 -4.15 -3.69 -16.90
CA GLY A 45 -3.04 -4.03 -16.01
C GLY A 45 -1.75 -3.24 -16.19
N ARG A 46 -1.46 -2.70 -17.39
CA ARG A 46 -0.16 -2.08 -17.69
C ARG A 46 0.12 -0.82 -16.85
N TYR A 47 -0.78 0.15 -16.87
CA TYR A 47 -0.65 1.40 -16.11
C TYR A 47 -0.76 1.17 -14.61
N GLN A 48 -1.55 0.19 -14.18
CA GLN A 48 -1.55 -0.24 -12.79
C GLN A 48 -0.17 -0.77 -12.38
N ALA A 49 0.42 -1.68 -13.17
CA ALA A 49 1.77 -2.20 -12.94
C ALA A 49 2.84 -1.09 -12.96
N ASP A 50 2.77 -0.17 -13.91
CA ASP A 50 3.68 0.99 -13.98
C ASP A 50 3.57 1.85 -12.71
N THR A 51 2.35 2.04 -12.18
CA THR A 51 2.12 2.78 -10.92
C THR A 51 2.80 2.09 -9.75
N PHE A 52 2.71 0.76 -9.64
CA PHE A 52 3.44 -0.01 -8.62
C PHE A 52 4.95 0.16 -8.74
N VAL A 53 5.50 -0.01 -9.95
CA VAL A 53 6.95 0.08 -10.17
C VAL A 53 7.47 1.47 -9.81
N ASN A 54 6.77 2.51 -10.28
CA ASN A 54 7.17 3.89 -10.05
C ASN A 54 7.10 4.29 -8.56
N ARG A 55 6.16 3.72 -7.80
CA ARG A 55 5.96 4.02 -6.38
C ARG A 55 6.60 2.99 -5.43
N ARG A 56 7.30 1.99 -5.96
CA ARG A 56 7.89 0.88 -5.18
C ARG A 56 8.74 1.35 -3.99
N ARG A 57 9.55 2.39 -4.18
CA ARG A 57 10.40 2.94 -3.10
C ARG A 57 9.57 3.58 -2.00
N GLU A 58 8.47 4.26 -2.35
CA GLU A 58 7.56 4.87 -1.38
C GLU A 58 6.84 3.79 -0.57
N ILE A 59 6.33 2.74 -1.24
CA ILE A 59 5.69 1.58 -0.61
C ILE A 59 6.66 0.92 0.38
N GLN A 60 7.89 0.64 -0.05
CA GLN A 60 8.92 0.02 0.80
C GLN A 60 9.25 0.88 2.03
N SER A 61 9.42 2.19 1.84
CA SER A 61 9.73 3.12 2.93
C SER A 61 8.59 3.21 3.96
N ALA A 62 7.34 3.28 3.48
CA ALA A 62 6.17 3.31 4.33
C ALA A 62 6.04 2.00 5.14
N HIS A 63 6.13 0.83 4.50
CA HIS A 63 6.09 -0.44 5.23
C HIS A 63 7.26 -0.60 6.20
N ALA A 64 8.47 -0.11 5.87
CA ALA A 64 9.60 -0.14 6.81
C ALA A 64 9.30 0.68 8.08
N THR A 65 8.66 1.85 7.93
CA THR A 65 8.23 2.69 9.06
C THR A 65 7.21 1.97 9.93
N LEU A 66 6.20 1.35 9.31
CA LEU A 66 5.17 0.60 10.03
C LEU A 66 5.72 -0.66 10.70
N ALA A 67 6.67 -1.35 10.07
CA ALA A 67 7.33 -2.52 10.64
C ALA A 67 8.16 -2.15 11.88
N GLU A 68 8.90 -1.03 11.84
CA GLU A 68 9.65 -0.57 13.00
C GLU A 68 8.71 -0.14 14.14
N PHE A 69 7.60 0.54 13.81
CA PHE A 69 6.58 0.85 14.81
C PHE A 69 6.00 -0.41 15.46
N ARG A 70 5.60 -1.41 14.68
CA ARG A 70 5.11 -2.70 15.19
C ARG A 70 6.09 -3.41 16.11
N LYS A 71 7.37 -3.31 15.80
CA LYS A 71 8.44 -3.92 16.59
C LYS A 71 8.62 -3.23 17.94
N LEU A 72 8.55 -1.90 17.99
CA LEU A 72 8.84 -1.11 19.19
C LEU A 72 7.59 -0.87 20.06
N ALA A 73 6.41 -0.71 19.48
CA ALA A 73 5.18 -0.37 20.20
C ALA A 73 4.87 -1.32 21.39
N PRO A 74 5.00 -2.67 21.26
CA PRO A 74 4.68 -3.58 22.35
C PRO A 74 5.58 -3.40 23.58
N SER A 75 6.88 -3.08 23.40
CA SER A 75 7.78 -2.84 24.53
C SER A 75 7.46 -1.56 25.30
N HIS A 76 6.59 -0.71 24.75
CA HIS A 76 6.09 0.50 25.38
C HIS A 76 4.61 0.39 25.79
N GLY A 77 4.04 -0.83 25.78
CA GLY A 77 2.65 -1.06 26.19
C GLY A 77 1.61 -0.56 25.18
N VAL A 78 2.01 -0.33 23.92
CA VAL A 78 1.12 0.08 22.83
C VAL A 78 0.80 -1.14 21.98
N GLU A 79 -0.49 -1.39 21.72
CA GLU A 79 -0.93 -2.39 20.75
C GLU A 79 -0.89 -1.76 19.35
N PRO A 80 0.05 -2.19 18.47
CA PRO A 80 0.32 -1.49 17.22
C PRO A 80 -0.84 -1.55 16.22
N GLU A 81 -1.57 -2.67 16.12
CA GLU A 81 -2.63 -2.80 15.10
C GLU A 81 -3.86 -1.97 15.46
N ALA A 82 -4.24 -1.89 16.74
CA ALA A 82 -5.28 -0.99 17.22
C ALA A 82 -4.89 0.47 16.98
N PHE A 83 -3.63 0.84 17.24
CA PHE A 83 -3.16 2.20 16.96
C PHE A 83 -3.21 2.53 15.46
N ILE A 84 -2.72 1.63 14.60
CA ILE A 84 -2.82 1.76 13.14
C ILE A 84 -4.29 1.81 12.68
N GLY A 85 -5.16 1.01 13.29
CA GLY A 85 -6.60 0.99 13.02
C GLY A 85 -7.28 2.31 13.35
N VAL A 86 -6.91 2.96 14.47
CA VAL A 86 -7.38 4.32 14.83
C VAL A 86 -6.98 5.35 13.78
N LEU A 87 -5.83 5.17 13.13
CA LEU A 87 -5.34 6.03 12.05
C LEU A 87 -5.93 5.69 10.66
N GLY A 88 -6.87 4.75 10.57
CA GLY A 88 -7.55 4.37 9.33
C GLY A 88 -7.11 3.03 8.72
N GLY A 89 -6.12 2.35 9.32
CA GLY A 89 -5.65 1.04 8.87
C GLY A 89 -4.71 1.10 7.66
N GLU A 90 -4.07 -0.04 7.36
CA GLU A 90 -3.30 -0.18 6.12
C GLU A 90 -4.22 -0.48 4.93
N PRO A 91 -4.06 0.25 3.81
CA PRO A 91 -4.85 -0.01 2.62
C PRO A 91 -4.36 -1.28 1.90
N ASP A 92 -5.28 -1.97 1.24
CA ASP A 92 -4.92 -3.07 0.36
C ASP A 92 -4.26 -2.54 -0.92
N LEU A 93 -3.01 -2.97 -1.13
CA LEU A 93 -2.19 -2.67 -2.31
C LEU A 93 -2.07 -3.88 -3.24
N THR A 94 -3.01 -4.82 -3.20
CA THR A 94 -2.97 -5.98 -4.11
C THR A 94 -3.24 -5.51 -5.55
N PRO A 95 -2.34 -5.79 -6.52
CA PRO A 95 -2.60 -5.51 -7.93
C PRO A 95 -3.72 -6.39 -8.49
N SER A 96 -4.33 -5.97 -9.60
CA SER A 96 -5.19 -6.86 -10.40
C SER A 96 -4.38 -8.01 -10.99
N SER A 97 -5.03 -9.10 -11.41
CA SER A 97 -4.36 -10.23 -12.05
C SER A 97 -3.65 -9.83 -13.34
N GLU A 98 -4.24 -8.90 -14.10
CA GLU A 98 -3.65 -8.35 -15.32
C GLU A 98 -2.40 -7.52 -14.99
N ALA A 99 -2.46 -6.67 -13.96
CA ALA A 99 -1.31 -5.91 -13.52
C ALA A 99 -0.20 -6.83 -12.98
N GLN A 100 -0.57 -7.89 -12.27
CA GLN A 100 0.39 -8.89 -11.81
C GLN A 100 1.11 -9.55 -12.99
N ALA A 101 0.42 -9.88 -14.08
CA ALA A 101 1.05 -10.44 -15.28
C ALA A 101 2.09 -9.49 -15.90
N TRP A 102 1.84 -8.18 -15.88
CA TRP A 102 2.81 -7.16 -16.31
C TRP A 102 4.00 -7.00 -15.36
N LEU A 103 3.78 -7.17 -14.05
CA LEU A 103 4.85 -7.15 -13.04
C LEU A 103 5.75 -8.38 -13.16
N ASP A 104 5.17 -9.53 -13.53
CA ASP A 104 5.88 -10.80 -13.70
C ASP A 104 6.67 -10.85 -15.03
N ASP A 105 6.09 -10.36 -16.13
CA ASP A 105 6.78 -10.19 -17.42
C ASP A 105 6.58 -8.75 -17.98
N PRO A 106 7.60 -7.88 -17.89
CA PRO A 106 7.51 -6.50 -18.37
C PRO A 106 7.43 -6.37 -19.90
N ARG A 107 7.55 -7.48 -20.66
CA ARG A 107 7.26 -7.51 -22.11
C ARG A 107 5.75 -7.60 -22.38
N GLY A 108 4.94 -7.72 -21.32
CA GLY A 108 3.51 -7.91 -21.36
C GLY A 108 3.14 -9.39 -21.38
N PRO A 109 1.89 -9.73 -20.98
CA PRO A 109 1.41 -11.10 -21.11
C PRO A 109 1.56 -11.52 -22.57
N VAL A 110 2.24 -12.65 -22.80
CA VAL A 110 2.22 -13.30 -24.10
C VAL A 110 0.78 -13.71 -24.32
N ILE A 111 0.05 -12.90 -25.10
CA ILE A 111 -1.27 -13.27 -25.59
C ILE A 111 -1.01 -14.41 -26.57
N GLY A 112 -0.85 -15.62 -26.04
CA GLY A 112 -0.93 -16.83 -26.82
C GLY A 112 -2.28 -16.76 -27.51
N ARG A 113 -2.24 -16.46 -28.81
CA ARG A 113 -3.39 -16.50 -29.73
C ARG A 113 -4.21 -17.71 -29.30
N THR A 114 -5.40 -17.49 -28.75
CA THR A 114 -6.32 -18.58 -28.41
C THR A 114 -6.55 -19.37 -29.68
N ALA A 115 -5.87 -20.51 -29.79
CA ALA A 115 -6.19 -21.53 -30.75
C ALA A 115 -7.32 -22.34 -30.12
N SER A 116 -8.56 -21.99 -30.47
CA SER A 116 -9.70 -22.89 -30.71
C SER A 116 -10.90 -22.06 -31.13
#